data_AF-A0A9W6XCM9-F1
#
_entry.id   AF-A0A9W6XCM9-F1
#
_cell.length_a   1.000
_cell.length_b   1.000
_cell.length_c   1.000
_cell.angle_alpha   90.00
_cell.angle_beta   90.00
_cell.angle_gamma   90.00
#
_symmetry.space_group_name_H-M   'P 1'
#
loop_
_entity.id
_entity.type
_entity.pdbx_description
1 polymer ?
#
loop_
_entity_poly.entity_id
_entity_poly.type
_entity_poly.pdbx_seq_one_letter_code
_entity_poly.pdbx_strand_id
1 'polypeptide(L)'
;MLKLAANRVNGSCNRHQRLLMRIRDPATEHLKRPPSSCYDMIADFPVLTSAQVVANYCLPDGHLPHVVLRLNDLLDDFSADCTIADAYKRTHSLRLVQYVAAREDPDEMNSFYRRWLFNKTTEMAAANGDLETLRWLVESYLPDAFLTKAVAERTSVRARVAV
;
A
#
# COMPACT_ATOMS: atom_id res chain seq x y z
N MET A 1 -23.46 -30.73 -9.07
CA MET A 1 -24.33 -29.75 -9.76
C MET A 1 -24.69 -28.72 -8.69
N LEU A 2 -24.18 -27.50 -8.61
CA LEU A 2 -23.81 -26.51 -9.63
C LEU A 2 -22.41 -25.92 -9.38
N LYS A 3 -21.66 -25.71 -10.46
CA LYS A 3 -20.50 -24.80 -10.51
C LYS A 3 -21.04 -23.40 -10.79
N LEU A 4 -20.88 -22.47 -9.86
CA LEU A 4 -21.01 -21.03 -10.15
C LEU A 4 -19.62 -20.53 -10.58
N ALA A 5 -19.41 -20.52 -11.89
CA ALA A 5 -18.31 -19.81 -12.51
C ALA A 5 -18.58 -18.31 -12.37
N ALA A 6 -17.92 -17.66 -11.40
CA ALA A 6 -17.87 -16.21 -11.33
C ALA A 6 -16.93 -15.72 -12.45
N ASN A 7 -17.54 -15.08 -13.44
CA ASN A 7 -16.88 -14.34 -14.52
C ASN A 7 -15.89 -13.35 -13.91
N ARG A 8 -14.60 -13.65 -14.00
CA ARG A 8 -13.49 -12.78 -13.59
C ARG A 8 -13.29 -11.72 -14.67
N VAL A 9 -14.12 -10.68 -14.65
CA VAL A 9 -13.98 -9.51 -15.53
C VAL A 9 -12.75 -8.73 -15.09
N ASN A 10 -11.70 -8.84 -15.88
CA ASN A 10 -10.53 -7.96 -16.05
C ASN A 10 -10.54 -6.66 -15.21
N GLY A 11 -10.16 -6.73 -13.94
CA GLY A 11 -9.83 -5.58 -13.08
C GLY A 11 -8.35 -5.18 -13.14
N SER A 12 -7.52 -5.90 -13.91
CA SER A 12 -6.06 -5.74 -13.91
C SER A 12 -5.56 -4.47 -14.60
N CYS A 13 -6.39 -3.78 -15.41
CA CYS A 13 -5.96 -2.60 -16.16
C CYS A 13 -6.11 -1.28 -15.37
N ASN A 14 -6.99 -1.23 -14.36
CA ASN A 14 -7.43 0.06 -13.80
C ASN A 14 -6.62 0.59 -12.61
N ARG A 15 -5.84 -0.25 -11.90
CA ARG A 15 -5.18 0.20 -10.66
C ARG A 15 -3.96 1.10 -10.90
N HIS A 16 -3.13 0.77 -11.90
CA HIS A 16 -2.02 1.63 -12.30
C HIS A 16 -2.48 2.80 -13.20
N GLN A 17 -3.53 2.61 -14.01
CA GLN A 17 -4.09 3.68 -14.85
C GLN A 17 -4.85 4.75 -14.04
N ARG A 18 -5.48 4.43 -12.90
CA ARG A 18 -6.12 5.44 -12.06
C ARG A 18 -5.14 6.45 -11.47
N LEU A 19 -3.93 6.02 -11.12
CA LEU A 19 -2.87 6.93 -10.67
C LEU A 19 -2.39 7.83 -11.82
N LEU A 20 -2.30 7.28 -13.04
CA LEU A 20 -1.91 8.02 -14.25
C LEU A 20 -3.00 8.99 -14.75
N MET A 21 -4.28 8.70 -14.52
CA MET A 21 -5.40 9.57 -14.96
C MET A 21 -5.66 10.78 -14.03
N ARG A 22 -5.14 10.80 -12.79
CA ARG A 22 -5.26 11.97 -11.89
C ARG A 22 -4.38 13.17 -12.30
N ILE A 23 -3.49 13.02 -13.29
CA ILE A 23 -2.50 14.05 -13.70
C ILE A 23 -2.86 14.72 -15.04
N ARG A 24 -4.01 14.40 -15.66
CA ARG A 24 -4.36 14.95 -16.97
C ARG A 24 -5.06 16.31 -16.85
N ASP A 25 -4.28 17.37 -16.61
CA ASP A 25 -4.70 18.73 -16.97
C ASP A 25 -4.78 18.84 -18.51
N PRO A 26 -5.88 19.37 -19.09
CA PRO A 26 -6.12 19.32 -20.53
C PRO A 26 -5.39 20.43 -21.33
N ALA A 27 -4.43 21.14 -20.72
CA ALA A 27 -3.80 22.29 -21.37
C ALA A 27 -2.28 22.22 -21.27
N THR A 28 -1.63 21.51 -22.21
CA THR A 28 -0.43 21.96 -22.96
C THR A 28 0.19 20.78 -23.72
N GLU A 29 -0.29 20.59 -24.93
CA GLU A 29 0.34 19.75 -25.95
C GLU A 29 1.42 20.58 -26.64
N HIS A 30 2.69 20.48 -26.22
CA HIS A 30 3.84 20.73 -27.08
C HIS A 30 5.10 20.03 -26.55
N LEU A 31 5.70 19.22 -27.42
CA LEU A 31 6.90 18.40 -27.24
C LEU A 31 7.87 18.86 -26.13
N LYS A 32 7.85 18.16 -24.99
CA LYS A 32 9.03 17.95 -24.15
C LYS A 32 9.11 16.45 -23.83
N ARG A 33 10.30 15.88 -23.97
CA ARG A 33 10.59 14.50 -23.52
C ARG A 33 10.04 14.34 -22.10
N PRO A 34 9.43 13.18 -21.76
CA PRO A 34 8.91 12.97 -20.42
C PRO A 34 10.06 13.20 -19.42
N PRO A 35 9.86 13.98 -18.36
CA PRO A 35 10.87 14.17 -17.34
C PRO A 35 11.21 12.80 -16.77
N SER A 36 12.50 12.50 -16.64
CA SER A 36 13.07 11.30 -16.00
C SER A 36 12.48 11.00 -14.61
N SER A 37 11.79 11.98 -14.02
CA SER A 37 11.10 11.97 -12.72
C SER A 37 10.01 10.90 -12.54
N CYS A 38 9.37 10.41 -13.61
CA CYS A 38 8.32 9.39 -13.46
C CYS A 38 8.85 7.97 -13.23
N TYR A 39 10.14 7.70 -13.46
CA TYR A 39 10.76 6.41 -13.11
C TYR A 39 11.20 6.36 -11.63
N ASP A 40 11.54 7.49 -11.02
CA ASP A 40 11.88 7.57 -9.60
C ASP A 40 10.63 7.44 -8.70
N MET A 41 9.47 7.96 -9.13
CA MET A 41 8.20 7.90 -8.38
C MET A 41 7.55 6.50 -8.36
N ILE A 42 8.02 5.59 -9.22
CA ILE A 42 7.58 4.19 -9.28
C ILE A 42 8.39 3.32 -8.31
N ALA A 43 9.55 3.80 -7.84
CA ALA A 43 10.47 3.05 -6.98
C ALA A 43 9.95 2.84 -5.54
N ASP A 44 8.91 3.58 -5.13
CA ASP A 44 8.39 3.57 -3.75
C ASP A 44 7.30 2.51 -3.48
N PHE A 45 6.78 1.84 -4.50
CA PHE A 45 5.74 0.82 -4.29
C PHE A 45 6.38 -0.50 -3.85
N PRO A 46 5.98 -1.11 -2.72
CA PRO A 46 6.58 -2.35 -2.27
C PRO A 46 6.34 -3.49 -3.28
N VAL A 47 7.45 -4.09 -3.72
CA VAL A 47 7.48 -5.22 -4.65
C VAL A 47 7.75 -6.54 -3.89
N LEU A 48 7.18 -7.64 -4.39
CA LEU A 48 7.46 -8.98 -3.87
C LEU A 48 8.94 -9.31 -3.99
N THR A 49 9.51 -9.90 -2.93
CA THR A 49 10.90 -10.40 -2.94
C THR A 49 11.13 -11.37 -4.10
N SER A 50 10.15 -12.22 -4.42
CA SER A 50 10.23 -13.16 -5.54
C SER A 50 10.40 -12.43 -6.88
N ALA A 51 9.64 -11.36 -7.13
CA ALA A 51 9.79 -10.56 -8.35
C ALA A 51 11.17 -9.88 -8.41
N GLN A 52 11.66 -9.34 -7.28
CA GLN A 52 13.01 -8.76 -7.19
C GLN A 52 14.11 -9.80 -7.50
N VAL A 53 14.02 -10.98 -6.89
CA VAL A 53 15.02 -12.05 -7.07
C VAL A 53 15.02 -12.55 -8.52
N VAL A 54 13.85 -12.82 -9.10
CA VAL A 54 13.74 -13.27 -10.50
C VAL A 54 14.28 -12.19 -11.45
N ALA A 55 13.94 -10.92 -11.23
CA ALA A 55 14.45 -9.84 -12.06
C ALA A 55 15.98 -9.72 -11.97
N ASN A 56 16.54 -9.74 -10.76
CA ASN A 56 17.99 -9.63 -10.57
C ASN A 56 18.75 -10.83 -11.17
N TYR A 57 18.16 -12.03 -11.13
CA TYR A 57 18.77 -13.22 -11.69
C TYR A 57 18.69 -13.26 -13.23
N CYS A 58 17.55 -12.90 -13.79
CA CYS A 58 17.29 -12.99 -15.23
C CYS A 58 17.73 -11.75 -16.02
N LEU A 59 17.91 -10.60 -15.35
CA LEU A 59 18.22 -9.29 -15.95
C LEU A 59 19.41 -8.61 -15.23
N PRO A 60 20.60 -9.22 -15.20
CA PRO A 60 21.74 -8.74 -14.42
C PRO A 60 22.28 -7.37 -14.86
N ASP A 61 22.20 -7.04 -16.16
CA ASP A 61 22.84 -5.85 -16.76
C ASP A 61 21.86 -4.73 -17.14
N GLY A 62 20.57 -4.88 -16.80
CA GLY A 62 19.53 -3.95 -17.22
C GLY A 62 18.54 -3.67 -16.10
N HIS A 63 18.61 -2.48 -15.52
CA HIS A 63 17.52 -1.97 -14.69
C HIS A 63 16.28 -1.77 -15.59
N LEU A 64 15.37 -2.75 -15.54
CA LEU A 64 14.08 -2.71 -16.22
C LEU A 64 12.95 -2.66 -15.17
N PRO A 65 12.73 -1.52 -14.48
CA PRO A 65 11.71 -1.41 -13.42
C PRO A 65 10.32 -1.81 -13.88
N HIS A 66 9.97 -1.49 -15.12
CA HIS A 66 8.68 -1.88 -15.71
C HIS A 66 8.50 -3.41 -15.80
N VAL A 67 9.57 -4.18 -16.03
CA VAL A 67 9.51 -5.66 -16.03
C VAL A 67 9.32 -6.18 -14.61
N VAL A 68 10.05 -5.61 -13.63
CA VAL A 68 9.90 -5.96 -12.21
C VAL A 68 8.47 -5.75 -11.75
N LEU A 69 7.85 -4.63 -12.12
CA LEU A 69 6.45 -4.35 -11.80
C LEU A 69 5.49 -5.31 -12.50
N ARG A 70 5.72 -5.65 -13.77
CA ARG A 70 4.87 -6.63 -14.47
C ARG A 70 4.95 -8.02 -13.84
N LEU A 71 6.14 -8.45 -13.43
CA LEU A 71 6.33 -9.70 -12.69
C LEU A 71 5.64 -9.63 -11.32
N ASN A 72 5.77 -8.50 -10.62
CA ASN A 72 5.07 -8.27 -9.37
C ASN A 72 3.56 -8.38 -9.54
N ASP A 73 2.97 -7.67 -10.50
CA ASP A 73 1.52 -7.69 -10.75
C ASP A 73 1.04 -9.08 -11.16
N LEU A 74 1.86 -9.83 -11.91
CA LEU A 74 1.56 -11.21 -12.29
C LEU A 74 1.52 -12.16 -11.07
N LEU A 75 2.45 -11.97 -10.13
CA LEU A 75 2.56 -12.78 -8.91
C LEU A 75 1.61 -12.32 -7.80
N ASP A 76 1.00 -11.15 -7.96
CA ASP A 76 0.10 -10.52 -7.00
C ASP A 76 -1.37 -10.91 -7.24
N ASP A 77 -1.65 -12.21 -7.22
CA ASP A 77 -3.01 -12.74 -7.38
C ASP A 77 -3.79 -12.81 -6.06
N PHE A 78 -3.12 -12.57 -4.93
CA PHE A 78 -3.66 -12.76 -3.59
C PHE A 78 -4.06 -11.46 -2.88
N SER A 79 -3.42 -10.33 -3.19
CA SER A 79 -3.62 -9.10 -2.40
C SER A 79 -5.03 -8.54 -2.48
N ALA A 80 -5.75 -8.78 -3.58
CA ALA A 80 -7.12 -8.33 -3.74
C ALA A 80 -8.09 -8.97 -2.73
N ASP A 81 -7.79 -10.18 -2.28
CA ASP A 81 -8.60 -10.96 -1.33
C ASP A 81 -7.94 -11.06 0.05
N CYS A 82 -6.86 -10.31 0.29
CA CYS A 82 -6.05 -10.38 1.50
C CYS A 82 -6.08 -9.02 2.21
N THR A 83 -6.45 -9.00 3.48
CA THR A 83 -6.35 -7.80 4.31
C THR A 83 -5.01 -7.75 5.06
N ILE A 84 -4.64 -6.59 5.61
CA ILE A 84 -3.47 -6.49 6.50
C ILE A 84 -3.55 -7.46 7.70
N ALA A 85 -4.76 -7.72 8.21
CA ALA A 85 -4.99 -8.64 9.30
C ALA A 85 -4.78 -10.09 8.85
N ASP A 86 -5.25 -10.46 7.65
CA ASP A 86 -5.02 -11.79 7.08
C ASP A 86 -3.54 -12.04 6.80
N ALA A 87 -2.85 -11.06 6.23
CA ALA A 87 -1.42 -11.11 5.97
C ALA A 87 -0.63 -11.34 7.27
N TYR A 88 -0.93 -10.55 8.31
CA TYR A 88 -0.26 -10.69 9.60
C TYR A 88 -0.56 -12.03 10.26
N LYS A 89 -1.84 -12.45 10.28
CA LYS A 89 -2.26 -13.72 10.88
C LYS A 89 -1.56 -14.92 10.25
N ARG A 90 -1.31 -14.89 8.93
CA ARG A 90 -0.69 -16.01 8.20
C ARG A 90 0.82 -16.07 8.33
N THR A 91 1.48 -14.92 8.48
CA THR A 91 2.95 -14.84 8.28
C THR A 91 3.71 -14.13 9.38
N HIS A 92 3.04 -13.30 10.19
CA HIS A 92 3.67 -12.34 11.12
C HIS A 92 4.72 -11.44 10.45
N SER A 93 4.64 -11.27 9.12
CA SER A 93 5.62 -10.51 8.34
C SER A 93 5.13 -9.09 8.11
N LEU A 94 5.80 -8.12 8.73
CA LEU A 94 5.56 -6.69 8.48
C LEU A 94 5.68 -6.35 6.99
N ARG A 95 6.65 -6.94 6.28
CA ARG A 95 6.86 -6.68 4.85
C ARG A 95 5.62 -7.08 4.03
N LEU A 96 4.97 -8.19 4.34
CA LEU A 96 3.75 -8.60 3.65
C LEU A 96 2.56 -7.71 4.03
N VAL A 97 2.46 -7.30 5.30
CA VAL A 97 1.45 -6.35 5.75
C VAL A 97 1.57 -5.03 5.00
N GLN A 98 2.78 -4.47 4.89
CA GLN A 98 3.07 -3.27 4.12
C GLN A 98 2.73 -3.43 2.64
N TYR A 99 3.05 -4.58 2.07
CA TYR A 99 2.74 -4.90 0.68
C TYR A 99 1.25 -4.89 0.39
N VAL A 100 0.45 -5.51 1.27
CA VAL A 100 -1.01 -5.53 1.16
C VAL A 100 -1.60 -4.13 1.40
N ALA A 101 -1.15 -3.43 2.44
CA ALA A 101 -1.61 -2.08 2.76
C ALA A 101 -1.39 -1.09 1.62
N ALA A 102 -0.27 -1.18 0.89
CA ALA A 102 0.00 -0.32 -0.26
C ALA A 102 -1.02 -0.49 -1.39
N ARG A 103 -1.76 -1.60 -1.43
CA ARG A 103 -2.76 -1.93 -2.46
C ARG A 103 -4.20 -1.66 -2.03
N GLU A 104 -4.40 -1.32 -0.76
CA GLU A 104 -5.68 -0.85 -0.28
C GLU A 104 -5.94 0.54 -0.89
N ASP A 105 -7.15 0.76 -1.42
CA ASP A 105 -7.58 2.09 -1.87
C ASP A 105 -8.28 2.79 -0.69
N PRO A 106 -7.68 3.84 -0.08
CA PRO A 106 -8.28 4.54 1.04
C PRO A 106 -9.60 5.24 0.70
N ASP A 107 -9.80 5.64 -0.55
CA ASP A 107 -10.99 6.36 -1.00
C ASP A 107 -12.17 5.39 -1.16
N GLU A 108 -11.90 4.13 -1.53
CA GLU A 108 -12.92 3.06 -1.63
C GLU A 108 -13.14 2.35 -0.29
N MET A 109 -12.15 2.30 0.59
CA MET A 109 -12.24 1.57 1.85
C MET A 109 -12.99 2.37 2.92
N ASN A 110 -14.06 1.76 3.46
CA ASN A 110 -14.81 2.33 4.57
C ASN A 110 -13.91 2.63 5.80
N SER A 111 -14.01 3.83 6.37
CA SER A 111 -13.16 4.29 7.47
C SER A 111 -13.32 3.47 8.76
N PHE A 112 -14.53 3.00 9.08
CA PHE A 112 -14.76 2.10 10.22
C PHE A 112 -14.14 0.74 9.97
N TYR A 113 -14.24 0.22 8.74
CA TYR A 113 -13.62 -1.04 8.37
C TYR A 113 -12.08 -0.95 8.45
N ARG A 114 -11.48 0.12 7.93
CA ARG A 114 -10.04 0.38 8.06
C ARG A 114 -9.60 0.45 9.53
N ARG A 115 -10.38 1.13 10.38
CA ARG A 115 -10.12 1.20 11.83
C ARG A 115 -10.22 -0.17 12.48
N TRP A 116 -11.20 -0.98 12.09
CA TRP A 116 -11.34 -2.35 12.57
C TRP A 116 -10.14 -3.21 12.18
N LEU A 117 -9.66 -3.13 10.93
CA LEU A 117 -8.45 -3.83 10.47
C LEU A 117 -7.20 -3.41 11.27
N PHE A 118 -7.04 -2.11 11.53
CA PHE A 118 -5.96 -1.60 12.39
C PHE A 118 -6.02 -2.20 13.79
N ASN A 119 -7.18 -2.17 14.45
CA ASN A 119 -7.35 -2.70 15.81
C ASN A 119 -7.07 -4.21 15.85
N LYS A 120 -7.60 -4.96 14.88
CA LYS A 120 -7.42 -6.41 14.80
C LYS A 120 -5.95 -6.77 14.60
N THR A 121 -5.24 -6.05 13.74
CA THR A 121 -3.81 -6.30 13.48
C THR A 121 -2.95 -5.89 14.67
N THR A 122 -3.28 -4.76 15.31
CA THR A 122 -2.63 -4.29 16.55
C THR A 122 -2.76 -5.32 17.68
N GLU A 123 -3.96 -5.89 17.89
CA GLU A 123 -4.20 -6.94 18.88
C GLU A 123 -3.28 -8.14 18.67
N MET A 124 -3.19 -8.63 17.42
CA MET A 124 -2.32 -9.76 17.07
C MET A 124 -0.84 -9.43 17.24
N ALA A 125 -0.39 -8.25 16.79
CA ALA A 125 1.00 -7.83 16.91
C ALA A 125 1.42 -7.63 18.36
N ALA A 126 0.53 -7.07 19.20
CA ALA A 126 0.76 -6.93 20.63
C ALA A 126 0.85 -8.28 21.34
N ALA A 127 -0.03 -9.23 21.00
CA ALA A 127 0.01 -10.60 21.55
C ALA A 127 1.33 -11.31 21.22
N ASN A 128 1.93 -11.01 20.07
CA ASN A 128 3.22 -11.56 19.64
C ASN A 128 4.45 -10.79 20.14
N GLY A 129 4.28 -9.62 20.78
CA GLY A 129 5.39 -8.74 21.14
C GLY A 129 6.11 -8.10 19.94
N ASP A 130 5.45 -8.01 18.78
CA ASP A 130 6.03 -7.47 17.54
C ASP A 130 5.95 -5.94 17.52
N LEU A 131 6.96 -5.33 18.14
CA LEU A 131 7.06 -3.87 18.25
C LEU A 131 7.26 -3.16 16.91
N GLU A 132 7.88 -3.81 15.94
CA GLU A 132 8.10 -3.21 14.62
C GLU A 132 6.78 -3.04 13.87
N THR A 133 5.95 -4.08 13.86
CA THR A 133 4.62 -4.01 13.25
C THR A 133 3.74 -2.99 13.97
N LEU A 134 3.76 -2.97 15.31
CA LEU A 134 3.01 -1.97 16.08
C LEU A 134 3.41 -0.55 15.71
N ARG A 135 4.72 -0.25 15.69
CA ARG A 135 5.22 1.08 15.32
C ARG A 135 4.74 1.48 13.94
N TRP A 136 4.88 0.60 12.95
CA TRP A 136 4.45 0.90 11.58
C TRP A 136 2.94 1.11 11.45
N LEU A 137 2.12 0.32 12.18
CA LEU A 137 0.66 0.50 12.19
C LEU A 137 0.28 1.91 12.69
N VAL A 138 0.93 2.36 13.76
CA VAL A 138 0.69 3.68 14.36
C VAL A 138 1.21 4.80 13.47
N GLU A 139 2.42 4.69 12.93
CA GLU A 139 3.07 5.81 12.25
C GLU A 139 2.66 5.93 10.78
N SER A 140 2.35 4.82 10.11
CA SER A 140 2.14 4.77 8.66
C SER A 140 0.75 4.31 8.25
N TYR A 141 0.20 3.26 8.87
CA TYR A 141 -1.09 2.70 8.42
C TYR A 141 -2.29 3.55 8.82
N LEU A 142 -2.32 4.00 10.08
CA LEU A 142 -3.39 4.83 10.61
C LEU A 142 -2.84 5.86 11.63
N PRO A 143 -2.13 6.91 11.18
CA PRO A 143 -1.52 7.92 12.06
C PRO A 143 -2.52 8.63 12.97
N ASP A 144 -3.74 8.85 12.50
CA ASP A 144 -4.81 9.47 13.29
C ASP A 144 -5.48 8.48 14.26
N ALA A 145 -4.91 7.29 14.47
CA ALA A 145 -5.51 6.28 15.31
C ALA A 145 -5.61 6.70 16.78
N PHE A 146 -4.62 7.46 17.26
CA PHE A 146 -4.43 7.85 18.65
C PHE A 146 -5.00 9.22 19.00
N LEU A 147 -5.61 9.92 18.05
CA LEU A 147 -6.28 11.18 18.30
C LEU A 147 -7.66 10.94 18.93
N THR A 148 -7.68 10.44 20.16
CA THR A 148 -8.79 10.79 21.07
C THR A 148 -8.76 12.31 21.15
N LYS A 149 -9.83 13.00 20.74
CA LYS A 149 -9.93 14.49 20.68
C LYS A 149 -9.26 15.22 21.87
N ALA A 150 -9.28 14.62 23.05
CA ALA A 150 -8.61 15.10 24.27
C ALA A 150 -7.08 15.32 24.17
N VAL A 151 -6.36 14.56 23.33
CA VAL A 151 -4.89 14.72 23.14
C VAL A 151 -4.58 15.83 22.13
N ALA A 152 -5.39 15.95 21.08
CA ALA A 152 -5.27 17.03 20.09
C ALA A 152 -5.58 18.42 20.70
N GLU A 153 -6.50 18.49 21.66
CA GLU A 153 -6.76 19.73 22.39
C GLU A 153 -5.57 20.12 23.30
N ARG A 154 -4.83 19.16 23.87
CA ARG A 154 -3.67 19.46 24.72
C ARG A 154 -2.44 19.96 23.96
N THR A 155 -2.22 19.52 22.71
CA THR A 155 -1.09 19.99 21.91
C THR A 155 -1.29 21.42 21.39
N SER A 156 -2.53 21.84 21.12
CA SER A 156 -2.83 23.22 20.71
C SER A 156 -2.73 24.26 21.84
N VAL A 157 -2.97 23.87 23.10
CA VAL A 157 -2.81 24.75 24.27
C VAL A 157 -1.33 25.00 24.58
N ARG A 158 -0.44 24.02 24.36
CA ARG A 158 1.00 24.18 24.64
C ARG A 158 1.70 25.18 23.71
N ALA A 159 1.15 25.44 22.52
CA ALA A 159 1.67 26.44 21.59
C ALA A 159 1.25 27.89 21.91
N ARG A 160 0.27 28.11 22.81
CA ARG A 160 -0.22 29.44 23.19
C ARG A 160 0.38 30.01 24.48
N VAL A 161 1.25 29.26 25.16
CA VAL A 161 1.93 29.70 26.41
C VAL A 161 3.40 30.08 26.15
N ALA A 162 3.80 30.22 24.88
CA ALA A 162 5.12 30.69 24.48
C ALA A 162 5.00 31.94 23.58
N VAL A 163 4.36 32.99 24.09
CA VAL A 163 4.47 34.37 23.60
C VAL A 163 4.61 35.29 24.80
#